data_AF-X1T8Y0-F1
#
_entry.id   AF-X1T8Y0-F1
#
_cell.length_a   1.000
_cell.length_b   1.000
_cell.length_c   1.000
_cell.angle_alpha   90.00
_cell.angle_beta   90.00
_cell.angle_gamma   90.00
#
_symmetry.space_group_name_H-M   'P 1'
#
loop_
_entity.id
_entity.type
_entity.pdbx_description
1 polymer ?
#
loop_
_entity_poly.entity_id
_entity_poly.type
_entity_poly.pdbx_seq_one_letter_code
_entity_poly.pdbx_strand_id
1 'polypeptide(L)' 'GKTVENVDEDKACRTKLAVEVMGDINKLFNYWDEWGWHRVTFFGDQKQPVYHIASLLGFEVIEEA' A
#
# COMPACT_ATOMS: atom_id res chain seq x y z
N GLY A 1 4.30 -1.15 -5.69
CA GLY A 1 4.24 0.07 -6.51
C GLY A 1 5.59 0.75 -6.59
N LYS A 2 5.78 1.65 -7.56
CA LYS A 2 6.99 2.46 -7.72
C LYS A 2 6.66 3.93 -7.44
N THR A 3 7.40 4.58 -6.54
CA THR A 3 7.23 6.02 -6.29
C THR A 3 7.68 6.81 -7.51
N VAL A 4 6.87 7.76 -7.98
CA VAL A 4 7.13 8.49 -9.23
C VAL A 4 7.35 9.99 -9.02
N GLU A 5 6.75 10.59 -7.99
CA GLU A 5 6.91 12.01 -7.69
C GLU A 5 6.45 12.35 -6.26
N ASN A 6 6.83 13.55 -5.80
CA ASN A 6 6.14 14.23 -4.72
C ASN A 6 5.11 15.16 -5.34
N VAL A 7 3.86 15.07 -4.89
CA VAL A 7 2.77 15.87 -5.48
C VAL A 7 2.68 17.20 -4.74
N ASP A 8 2.91 18.30 -5.47
CA ASP A 8 2.78 19.66 -4.96
C ASP A 8 1.48 20.30 -5.46
N GLU A 9 0.41 20.14 -4.70
CA GLU A 9 -0.86 20.84 -4.93
C GLU A 9 -1.47 21.34 -3.63
N ASP A 10 -2.11 22.51 -3.67
CA ASP A 10 -2.68 23.24 -2.52
C ASP A 10 -3.99 22.64 -1.96
N LYS A 11 -4.19 21.33 -2.15
CA LYS A 11 -5.35 20.57 -1.65
C LYS A 11 -4.92 19.62 -0.54
N ALA A 12 -5.81 19.26 0.38
CA ALA A 12 -5.60 18.18 1.35
C ALA A 12 -4.23 18.23 2.09
N CYS A 13 -3.59 17.08 2.30
CA CYS A 13 -2.41 16.88 3.16
C CYS A 13 -1.17 17.65 2.70
N ARG A 14 -0.29 18.01 3.64
CA ARG A 14 0.95 18.78 3.38
C ARG A 14 1.97 18.04 2.50
N THR A 15 2.24 16.76 2.79
CA THR A 15 3.23 15.96 2.05
C THR A 15 2.51 14.83 1.34
N LYS A 16 2.72 14.71 0.03
CA LYS A 16 2.04 13.72 -0.82
C LYS A 16 3.05 12.96 -1.66
N LEU A 17 2.85 11.66 -1.76
CA LEU A 17 3.66 10.74 -2.54
C LEU A 17 2.79 10.12 -3.63
N ALA A 18 3.17 10.30 -4.90
CA ALA A 18 2.54 9.57 -5.99
C ALA A 18 3.25 8.23 -6.21
N VAL A 19 2.45 7.20 -6.45
CA VAL A 19 2.92 5.84 -6.67
C VAL A 19 2.26 5.28 -7.92
N GLU A 20 3.07 4.81 -8.86
CA GLU A 20 2.62 3.94 -9.94
C GLU A 20 2.32 2.56 -9.34
N VAL A 21 1.04 2.18 -9.37
CA VAL A 21 0.56 0.89 -8.90
C VAL A 21 1.07 -0.20 -9.84
N MET A 22 1.64 -1.26 -9.28
CA MET A 22 1.90 -2.50 -10.01
C MET A 22 0.66 -3.36 -9.78
N GLY A 23 0.07 -3.96 -10.82
CA GLY A 23 -1.16 -4.75 -10.67
C GLY A 23 -2.45 -3.98 -10.89
N ASP A 24 -3.56 -4.50 -10.35
CA ASP A 24 -4.91 -3.96 -10.55
C ASP A 24 -5.25 -2.91 -9.48
N ILE A 25 -5.28 -1.64 -9.88
CA ILE A 25 -5.63 -0.54 -8.99
C ILE A 25 -7.01 -0.68 -8.35
N ASN A 26 -7.96 -1.36 -9.00
CA ASN A 26 -9.33 -1.46 -8.48
C ASN A 26 -9.39 -2.28 -7.19
N LYS A 27 -8.51 -3.27 -7.05
CA LYS A 27 -8.42 -4.08 -5.84
C LYS A 27 -7.95 -3.31 -4.62
N LEU A 28 -7.23 -2.19 -4.79
CA LEU A 28 -6.84 -1.34 -3.66
C LEU A 28 -8.03 -0.65 -2.99
N PHE A 29 -9.19 -0.59 -3.66
CA PHE A 29 -10.44 -0.08 -3.11
C PHE A 29 -11.26 -1.15 -2.37
N ASN A 30 -10.85 -2.42 -2.43
CA ASN A 30 -11.53 -3.49 -1.69
C ASN A 30 -11.39 -3.25 -0.18
N TYR A 31 -12.40 -3.69 0.57
CA TYR A 31 -12.41 -3.72 2.03
C TYR A 31 -12.16 -2.37 2.74
N TRP A 32 -12.36 -1.24 2.07
CA TRP A 32 -12.27 0.08 2.70
C TRP A 32 -13.29 0.28 3.82
N ASP A 33 -14.43 -0.40 3.73
CA ASP A 33 -15.48 -0.45 4.74
C ASP A 33 -15.13 -1.37 5.93
N GLU A 34 -14.33 -2.41 5.71
CA GLU A 34 -13.92 -3.35 6.75
C GLU A 34 -12.64 -2.92 7.50
N TRP A 35 -11.59 -2.53 6.76
CA TRP A 35 -10.25 -2.25 7.31
C TRP A 35 -9.83 -0.79 7.17
N GLY A 36 -10.67 0.04 6.56
CA GLY A 36 -10.34 1.42 6.26
C GLY A 36 -9.39 1.59 5.07
N TRP A 37 -9.18 2.85 4.72
CA TRP A 37 -8.34 3.31 3.62
C TRP A 37 -6.91 3.69 4.00
N HIS A 38 -6.54 3.64 5.28
CA HIS A 38 -5.17 3.91 5.70
C HIS A 38 -4.22 2.81 5.20
N ARG A 39 -3.05 3.20 4.69
CA ARG A 39 -2.01 2.31 4.18
C ARG A 39 -0.65 2.73 4.73
N VAL A 40 0.25 1.76 4.86
CA VAL A 40 1.65 1.98 5.27
C VAL A 40 2.55 1.74 4.07
N THR A 41 3.41 2.70 3.75
CA THR A 41 4.39 2.58 2.67
C THR A 41 5.79 2.44 3.25
N PHE A 42 6.56 1.48 2.72
CA PHE A 42 7.97 1.28 3.05
C PHE A 42 8.79 1.25 1.76
N PHE A 43 10.07 1.65 1.86
CA PHE A 43 11.01 1.57 0.77
C PHE A 43 11.83 0.28 0.84
N GLY A 44 12.20 -0.25 -0.35
CA GLY A 44 12.96 -1.48 -0.50
C GLY A 44 12.09 -2.72 -0.69
N ASP A 45 12.75 -3.86 -0.94
CA ASP A 45 12.07 -5.15 -1.08
C ASP A 45 11.86 -5.79 0.31
N GLN A 46 10.65 -5.64 0.82
CA GLN A 46 10.24 -6.25 2.10
C GLN A 46 9.14 -7.29 1.92
N LYS A 47 8.87 -7.75 0.68
CA LYS A 47 7.77 -8.69 0.43
C LYS A 47 8.00 -9.99 1.21
N GLN A 48 9.15 -10.64 1.07
CA GLN A 48 9.43 -11.88 1.80
C GLN A 48 9.37 -11.72 3.34
N PRO A 49 10.00 -10.70 3.95
CA PRO A 49 9.84 -10.42 5.38
C PRO A 49 8.37 -10.30 5.86
N VAL A 50 7.51 -9.62 5.10
CA VAL A 50 6.08 -9.46 5.44
C VAL A 50 5.36 -10.81 5.41
N TYR A 51 5.66 -11.67 4.44
CA TYR A 51 5.05 -13.01 4.36
C TYR A 51 5.50 -13.89 5.52
N HIS A 52 6.78 -13.81 5.90
CA HIS A 52 7.30 -14.58 7.03
C HIS A 52 6.60 -14.22 8.33
N ILE A 53 6.46 -12.93 8.65
CA ILE A 53 5.78 -12.53 9.89
C ILE A 53 4.29 -12.85 9.85
N ALA A 54 3.61 -12.67 8.73
CA ALA A 54 2.21 -13.05 8.59
C ALA A 54 2.01 -14.56 8.85
N SER A 55 2.85 -15.40 8.27
CA SER A 55 2.84 -16.86 8.50
C SER A 55 3.05 -17.20 9.98
N LEU A 56 4.03 -16.58 10.65
CA LEU A 56 4.29 -16.80 12.07
C LEU A 56 3.13 -16.36 12.98
N LEU A 57 2.39 -15.33 12.57
CA LEU A 57 1.23 -14.82 13.30
C LEU A 57 -0.07 -15.55 12.94
N GLY A 58 -0.04 -16.46 11.96
CA GLY A 58 -1.24 -17.14 11.45
C GLY A 58 -2.16 -16.24 10.64
N PHE A 59 -1.63 -15.18 10.03
CA PHE A 59 -2.37 -14.26 9.18
C PHE A 59 -2.35 -14.70 7.71
N GLU A 60 -3.48 -14.51 7.04
CA GLU A 60 -3.57 -14.58 5.59
C GLU A 60 -3.07 -13.26 4.97
N VAL A 61 -2.25 -13.36 3.92
CA VAL A 61 -1.79 -12.20 3.16
C VAL A 61 -2.62 -12.08 1.89
N ILE A 62 -3.33 -10.96 1.74
CA ILE A 62 -4.08 -10.63 0.53
C ILE A 62 -3.24 -9.69 -0.33
N GLU A 63 -2.85 -10.12 -1.54
CA GLU A 63 -2.18 -9.25 -2.52
C GLU A 63 -3.22 -8.45 -3.30
N GLU A 64 -3.33 -7.16 -2.98
CA GLU A 64 -4.28 -6.25 -3.65
C GLU A 64 -3.76 -5.75 -5.00
N ALA A 65 -2.45 -5.54 -5.19
CA ALA A 65 -1.88 -5.11 -6.47
C ALA A 65 -0.40 -5.51 -6.63
#